data_AF-A0AA90CPR6-F1
#
_entry.id   AF-A0AA90CPR6-F1
#
_cell.length_a   1.000
_cell.length_b   1.000
_cell.length_c   1.000
_cell.angle_alpha   90.00
_cell.angle_beta   90.00
_cell.angle_gamma   90.00
#
_symmetry.space_group_name_H-M   'P 1'
#
loop_
_entity.id
_entity.type
_entity.pdbx_description
1 polymer ?
#
loop_
_entity_poly.entity_id
_entity_poly.type
_entity_poly.pdbx_seq_one_letter_code
_entity_poly.pdbx_strand_id
1 'polypeptide(L)'
;MISPLSLSKSDGALSLSRGRESEKQQGFGLLQSMLYHSQEITTHYWITPLLNFIHKGPQEAENYYEYLRHLDTHLLGSTIEGSLIERTKTFLDKPWSRHELNHEEALRKEHGVGFRHYWFYKLEFVLWYLYRNENAGWRDFRFTAKNSVEHISPQNPVKQDDDRVEKMRHRFGNLALVSRSLNSEYGNLPFNEKRQRFINNNKSTVDSLKMSVIYRHETWSDTFAQEHENAMILAFDKYAASLKSGGVT
;
A
#
# COMPACT_ATOMS: atom_id res chain seq x y z
N MET A 1 -4.79 24.29 -4.04
CA MET A 1 -4.81 22.99 -3.32
C MET A 1 -6.21 22.46 -2.99
N ILE A 2 -7.30 23.13 -3.40
CA ILE A 2 -8.66 22.69 -3.10
C ILE A 2 -9.39 22.58 -4.44
N SER A 3 -9.88 21.39 -4.79
CA SER A 3 -10.80 21.22 -5.92
C SER A 3 -11.98 22.17 -5.73
N PRO A 4 -12.42 22.90 -6.76
CA PRO A 4 -13.47 23.89 -6.60
C PRO A 4 -14.70 23.26 -5.94
N LEU A 5 -15.23 23.93 -4.93
CA LEU A 5 -16.45 23.51 -4.26
C LEU A 5 -17.61 23.77 -5.22
N SER A 6 -18.26 22.70 -5.65
CA SER A 6 -19.52 22.75 -6.38
C SER A 6 -20.67 22.53 -5.42
N LEU A 7 -21.68 23.39 -5.50
CA LEU A 7 -22.95 23.15 -4.83
C LEU A 7 -23.77 22.18 -5.68
N SER A 8 -24.09 21.00 -5.14
CA SER A 8 -25.08 20.09 -5.70
C SER A 8 -26.38 20.18 -4.90
N LYS A 9 -27.51 20.18 -5.60
CA LYS A 9 -28.84 20.21 -4.98
C LYS A 9 -29.59 18.94 -5.38
N SER A 10 -29.87 18.08 -4.41
CA SER A 10 -30.65 16.85 -4.58
C SER A 10 -31.68 16.77 -3.45
N ASP A 11 -32.94 16.51 -3.78
CA ASP A 11 -34.06 16.36 -2.82
C ASP A 11 -34.16 17.47 -1.76
N GLY A 12 -34.02 18.73 -2.19
CA GLY A 12 -34.13 19.89 -1.31
C GLY A 12 -32.92 20.14 -0.40
N ALA A 13 -31.96 19.22 -0.33
CA ALA A 13 -30.71 19.39 0.41
C ALA A 13 -29.61 19.99 -0.48
N LEU A 14 -28.88 20.97 0.06
CA LEU A 14 -27.67 21.53 -0.53
C LEU A 14 -26.47 20.74 -0.01
N SER A 15 -25.74 20.09 -0.90
CA SER A 15 -24.48 19.42 -0.57
C SER A 15 -23.32 20.14 -1.26
N LEU A 16 -22.26 20.39 -0.48
CA LEU A 16 -20.98 20.87 -1.01
C LEU A 16 -20.21 19.64 -1.50
N SER A 17 -20.11 19.50 -2.81
CA SER A 17 -19.25 18.50 -3.44
C SER A 17 -17.96 19.16 -3.90
N ARG A 18 -16.85 18.44 -3.85
CA ARG A 18 -15.62 18.86 -4.53
C ARG A 18 -15.74 18.43 -5.98
N GLY A 19 -15.43 19.32 -6.93
CA GLY A 19 -15.36 18.97 -8.35
C GLY A 19 -14.43 17.78 -8.59
N ARG A 20 -14.59 17.07 -9.73
CA ARG A 20 -13.77 15.89 -10.09
C ARG A 20 -12.30 16.14 -9.77
N GLU A 21 -11.78 15.46 -8.76
CA GLU A 21 -10.35 15.49 -8.44
C GLU A 21 -9.56 14.98 -9.65
N SER A 22 -8.46 15.64 -9.96
CA SER A 22 -7.50 15.07 -10.91
C SER A 22 -6.96 13.75 -10.35
N GLU A 23 -6.58 12.81 -11.22
CA GLU A 23 -6.03 11.52 -10.76
C GLU A 23 -4.82 11.69 -9.82
N LYS A 24 -4.07 12.78 -9.99
CA LYS A 24 -2.94 13.13 -9.12
C LYS A 24 -3.39 13.64 -7.76
N GLN A 25 -4.49 14.39 -7.68
CA GLN A 25 -5.09 14.78 -6.39
C GLN A 25 -5.58 13.54 -5.63
N GLN A 26 -6.25 12.62 -6.34
CA GLN A 26 -6.66 11.35 -5.76
C GLN A 26 -5.45 10.54 -5.28
N GLY A 27 -4.40 10.44 -6.11
CA GLY A 27 -3.17 9.73 -5.75
C GLY A 27 -2.43 10.35 -4.58
N PHE A 28 -2.39 11.68 -4.48
CA PHE A 28 -1.77 12.40 -3.38
C PHE A 28 -2.51 12.12 -2.06
N GLY A 29 -3.85 12.26 -2.05
CA GLY A 29 -4.65 11.95 -0.86
C GLY A 29 -4.55 10.49 -0.44
N LEU A 30 -4.55 9.56 -1.41
CA LEU A 30 -4.38 8.14 -1.14
C LEU A 30 -2.99 7.82 -0.58
N LEU A 31 -1.93 8.46 -1.10
CA LEU A 31 -0.57 8.29 -0.59
C LEU A 31 -0.40 8.85 0.83
N GLN A 32 -1.01 9.99 1.13
CA GLN A 32 -1.06 10.52 2.50
C GLN A 32 -1.78 9.54 3.44
N SER A 33 -2.88 8.94 3.00
CA SER A 33 -3.61 7.93 3.78
C SER A 33 -2.78 6.66 4.01
N MET A 34 -2.05 6.19 2.99
CA MET A 34 -1.08 5.09 3.12
C MET A 34 -0.06 5.37 4.22
N LEU A 35 0.55 6.56 4.16
CA LEU A 35 1.57 7.00 5.11
C LEU A 35 1.02 7.16 6.53
N TYR A 36 -0.19 7.68 6.68
CA TYR A 36 -0.89 7.77 7.97
C TYR A 36 -1.08 6.39 8.61
N HIS A 37 -1.49 5.39 7.84
CA HIS A 37 -1.73 4.05 8.37
C HIS A 37 -0.47 3.20 8.55
N SER A 38 0.60 3.49 7.82
CA SER A 38 1.86 2.72 7.88
C SER A 38 2.81 3.13 9.00
N GLN A 39 2.54 4.24 9.69
CA GLN A 39 3.41 4.83 10.72
C GLN A 39 2.74 4.83 12.09
N GLU A 40 3.54 5.01 13.14
CA GLU A 40 3.01 5.24 14.48
C GLU A 40 2.34 6.61 14.57
N ILE A 41 1.22 6.67 15.31
CA ILE A 41 0.35 7.86 15.44
C ILE A 41 1.13 9.11 15.90
N THR A 42 2.19 8.92 16.68
CA THR A 42 2.93 10.00 17.33
C THR A 42 4.02 10.61 16.45
N THR A 43 4.53 9.91 15.44
CA THR A 43 5.83 10.28 14.86
C THR A 43 5.85 10.67 13.39
N HIS A 44 4.78 10.39 12.61
CA HIS A 44 4.54 10.84 11.21
C HIS A 44 5.72 11.55 10.49
N TYR A 45 6.84 10.85 10.32
CA TYR A 45 8.15 11.42 9.94
C TYR A 45 8.21 12.05 8.55
N TRP A 46 7.20 11.76 7.73
CA TRP A 46 7.02 12.27 6.37
C TRP A 46 6.37 13.65 6.33
N ILE A 47 5.63 14.06 7.38
CA ILE A 47 4.87 15.33 7.38
C ILE A 47 5.82 16.52 7.38
N THR A 48 6.84 16.52 8.25
CA THR A 48 7.76 17.68 8.37
C THR A 48 8.50 17.96 7.06
N PRO A 49 9.10 16.98 6.35
CA PRO A 49 9.73 17.23 5.06
C PRO A 49 8.73 17.65 3.97
N LEU A 50 7.50 17.10 3.98
CA LEU A 50 6.44 17.53 3.06
C LEU A 50 6.06 18.99 3.27
N LEU A 51 5.79 19.40 4.51
CA LEU A 51 5.40 20.77 4.84
C LEU A 51 6.53 21.76 4.54
N ASN A 52 7.77 21.41 4.87
CA ASN A 52 8.93 22.23 4.54
C ASN A 52 9.11 22.41 3.02
N PHE A 53 8.89 21.34 2.24
CA PHE A 53 8.93 21.41 0.77
C PHE A 53 7.84 22.33 0.21
N ILE A 54 6.61 22.22 0.73
CA ILE A 54 5.49 23.12 0.35
C ILE A 54 5.79 24.57 0.75
N HIS A 55 6.40 24.79 1.92
CA HIS A 55 6.68 26.11 2.45
C HIS A 55 7.78 26.85 1.69
N LYS A 56 8.86 26.16 1.29
CA LYS A 56 10.02 26.77 0.60
C LYS A 56 9.71 27.27 -0.82
N GLY A 57 8.56 26.90 -1.40
CA GLY A 57 8.09 27.46 -2.65
C GLY A 57 6.77 26.80 -3.07
N PRO A 58 5.67 27.55 -3.20
CA PRO A 58 4.41 26.98 -3.67
C PRO A 58 4.56 26.53 -5.12
N GLN A 59 4.61 25.21 -5.31
CA GLN A 59 4.59 24.56 -6.63
C GLN A 59 3.17 24.06 -6.97
N GLU A 60 3.00 23.57 -8.19
CA GLU A 60 1.79 22.85 -8.59
C GLU A 60 1.58 21.59 -7.73
N ALA A 61 0.32 21.16 -7.57
CA ALA A 61 -0.03 19.99 -6.76
C ALA A 61 0.68 18.71 -7.24
N GLU A 62 0.90 18.64 -8.55
CA GLU A 62 1.72 17.68 -9.27
C GLU A 62 3.09 17.47 -8.60
N ASN A 63 3.76 18.55 -8.22
CA ASN A 63 5.12 18.47 -7.70
C ASN A 63 5.14 17.98 -6.25
N TYR A 64 4.08 18.26 -5.47
CA TYR A 64 3.94 17.70 -4.12
C TYR A 64 3.68 16.21 -4.14
N TYR A 65 2.88 15.73 -5.10
CA TYR A 65 2.62 14.31 -5.27
C TYR A 65 3.90 13.55 -5.65
N GLU A 66 4.64 14.04 -6.64
CA GLU A 66 5.91 13.42 -7.05
C GLU A 66 6.94 13.48 -5.92
N TYR A 67 7.00 14.58 -5.17
CA TYR A 67 7.88 14.68 -4.02
C TYR A 67 7.48 13.69 -2.92
N LEU A 68 6.19 13.55 -2.59
CA LEU A 68 5.76 12.63 -1.54
C LEU A 68 6.04 11.16 -1.91
N ARG A 69 5.85 10.79 -3.19
CA ARG A 69 6.23 9.47 -3.72
C ARG A 69 7.73 9.20 -3.59
N HIS A 70 8.54 10.21 -3.89
CA HIS A 70 9.99 10.12 -3.74
C HIS A 70 10.38 9.99 -2.27
N LEU A 71 9.86 10.89 -1.43
CA LEU A 71 10.13 10.97 0.00
C LEU A 71 9.81 9.65 0.68
N ASP A 72 8.59 9.10 0.53
CA ASP A 72 8.23 7.86 1.22
C ASP A 72 9.11 6.69 0.79
N THR A 73 9.40 6.60 -0.51
CA THR A 73 10.16 5.49 -1.09
C THR A 73 11.61 5.50 -0.59
N HIS A 74 12.24 6.66 -0.48
CA HIS A 74 13.63 6.74 -0.01
C HIS A 74 13.77 6.95 1.50
N LEU A 75 12.78 7.49 2.21
CA LEU A 75 12.80 7.63 3.66
C LEU A 75 12.51 6.30 4.38
N LEU A 76 11.50 5.57 3.90
CA LEU A 76 10.96 4.38 4.57
C LEU A 76 11.31 3.08 3.85
N GLY A 77 11.45 3.13 2.51
CA GLY A 77 11.66 1.96 1.65
C GLY A 77 13.11 1.71 1.22
N SER A 78 14.09 2.44 1.76
CA SER A 78 15.49 2.35 1.36
C SER A 78 16.40 1.72 2.44
N THR A 79 17.67 1.52 2.07
CA THR A 79 18.75 1.05 2.94
C THR A 79 19.43 2.17 3.73
N ILE A 80 18.92 3.42 3.67
CA ILE A 80 19.48 4.54 4.44
C ILE A 80 19.63 4.18 5.93
N GLU A 81 20.79 4.51 6.50
CA GLU A 81 21.10 4.24 7.91
C GLU A 81 20.58 5.33 8.85
N GLY A 82 20.70 5.10 10.15
CA GLY A 82 20.28 6.03 11.20
C GLY A 82 18.81 5.88 11.61
N SER A 83 18.43 6.60 12.65
CA SER A 83 17.05 6.71 13.15
C SER A 83 16.15 7.44 12.14
N LEU A 84 14.83 7.26 12.24
CA LEU A 84 13.88 7.98 11.39
C LEU A 84 14.01 9.50 11.54
N ILE A 85 14.39 10.01 12.72
CA ILE A 85 14.64 11.44 12.95
C ILE A 85 15.82 11.93 12.09
N GLU A 86 16.94 11.20 12.08
CA GLU A 86 18.13 11.57 11.31
C GLU A 86 17.88 11.51 9.80
N ARG A 87 17.17 10.46 9.36
CA ARG A 87 16.75 10.34 7.96
C ARG A 87 15.83 11.49 7.56
N THR A 88 14.80 11.79 8.35
CA THR A 88 13.89 12.92 8.12
C THR A 88 14.63 14.25 8.01
N LYS A 89 15.63 14.49 8.86
CA LYS A 89 16.50 15.69 8.75
C LYS A 89 17.24 15.74 7.42
N THR A 90 17.78 14.61 6.96
CA THR A 90 18.46 14.53 5.65
C THR A 90 17.56 14.99 4.50
N PHE A 91 16.27 14.63 4.52
CA PHE A 91 15.30 15.07 3.51
C PHE A 91 14.84 16.53 3.67
N LEU A 92 15.05 17.18 4.82
CA LEU A 92 14.82 18.62 4.98
C LEU A 92 15.89 19.45 4.25
N ASP A 93 17.14 18.96 4.29
CA ASP A 93 18.29 19.60 3.66
C ASP A 93 18.40 19.25 2.17
N LYS A 94 18.18 17.96 1.85
CA LYS A 94 18.29 17.39 0.49
C LYS A 94 17.01 16.64 0.13
N PRO A 95 15.93 17.34 -0.27
CA PRO A 95 14.61 16.75 -0.49
C PRO A 95 14.60 15.65 -1.56
N TRP A 96 15.45 15.75 -2.58
CA TRP A 96 15.51 14.77 -3.68
C TRP A 96 16.64 13.73 -3.52
N SER A 97 17.10 13.49 -2.29
CA SER A 97 18.15 12.50 -2.01
C SER A 97 17.69 11.08 -2.35
N ARG A 98 18.53 10.36 -3.11
CA ARG A 98 18.26 8.98 -3.52
C ARG A 98 19.13 8.03 -2.72
N HIS A 99 18.49 6.99 -2.23
CA HIS A 99 19.10 5.89 -1.49
C HIS A 99 18.68 4.57 -2.13
N GLU A 100 19.55 3.56 -2.02
CA GLU A 100 19.30 2.22 -2.55
C GLU A 100 18.01 1.64 -1.95
N LEU A 101 17.14 1.11 -2.81
CA LEU A 101 15.84 0.60 -2.39
C LEU A 101 15.97 -0.80 -1.82
N ASN A 102 15.19 -1.08 -0.77
CA ASN A 102 15.29 -2.30 0.01
C ASN A 102 14.10 -3.25 -0.22
N HIS A 103 13.22 -2.99 -1.19
CA HIS A 103 12.02 -3.80 -1.36
C HIS A 103 12.35 -5.24 -1.74
N GLU A 104 13.31 -5.49 -2.64
CA GLU A 104 13.66 -6.86 -3.03
C GLU A 104 14.16 -7.69 -1.83
N GLU A 105 15.20 -7.21 -1.13
CA GLU A 105 15.76 -7.92 0.01
C GLU A 105 14.72 -8.07 1.12
N ALA A 106 13.97 -7.00 1.44
CA ALA A 106 12.99 -7.04 2.51
C ALA A 106 11.83 -7.99 2.22
N LEU A 107 11.32 -8.04 0.99
CA LEU A 107 10.17 -8.89 0.64
C LEU A 107 10.54 -10.37 0.55
N ARG A 108 11.81 -10.71 0.27
CA ARG A 108 12.26 -12.11 0.21
C ARG A 108 12.42 -12.77 1.58
N LYS A 109 12.47 -12.01 2.67
CA LYS A 109 12.68 -12.53 4.03
C LYS A 109 11.47 -13.31 4.57
N GLU A 110 11.73 -14.17 5.56
CA GLU A 110 10.72 -14.97 6.27
C GLU A 110 10.34 -14.32 7.61
N HIS A 111 9.72 -13.15 7.57
CA HIS A 111 9.34 -12.45 8.81
C HIS A 111 7.99 -12.90 9.38
N GLY A 112 7.16 -13.62 8.62
CA GLY A 112 5.83 -14.05 9.07
C GLY A 112 5.01 -12.88 9.62
N VAL A 113 4.49 -13.00 10.84
CA VAL A 113 3.73 -11.91 11.50
C VAL A 113 4.58 -10.70 11.90
N GLY A 114 5.91 -10.81 11.86
CA GLY A 114 6.85 -9.73 12.17
C GLY A 114 7.19 -8.82 10.97
N PHE A 115 6.57 -9.03 9.80
CA PHE A 115 6.78 -8.13 8.67
C PHE A 115 6.38 -6.68 9.01
N ARG A 116 7.23 -5.71 8.65
CA ARG A 116 6.89 -4.29 8.80
C ARG A 116 5.63 -3.97 7.99
N HIS A 117 4.61 -3.42 8.66
CA HIS A 117 3.32 -3.09 8.02
C HIS A 117 3.47 -2.12 6.83
N TYR A 118 4.50 -1.27 6.85
CA TYR A 118 4.85 -0.39 5.74
C TYR A 118 4.88 -1.12 4.39
N TRP A 119 5.46 -2.32 4.30
CA TRP A 119 5.57 -3.02 3.02
C TRP A 119 4.22 -3.46 2.45
N PHE A 120 3.29 -3.85 3.31
CA PHE A 120 1.92 -4.16 2.88
C PHE A 120 1.18 -2.89 2.44
N TYR A 121 1.21 -1.84 3.27
CA TYR A 121 0.56 -0.57 2.95
C TYR A 121 1.10 0.06 1.66
N LYS A 122 2.42 0.08 1.51
CA LYS A 122 3.09 0.58 0.31
C LYS A 122 2.74 -0.27 -0.91
N LEU A 123 2.69 -1.60 -0.78
CA LEU A 123 2.30 -2.47 -1.89
C LEU A 123 0.88 -2.18 -2.38
N GLU A 124 -0.10 -2.02 -1.49
CA GLU A 124 -1.47 -1.65 -1.89
C GLU A 124 -1.46 -0.34 -2.72
N PHE A 125 -0.66 0.65 -2.31
CA PHE A 125 -0.51 1.89 -3.08
C PHE A 125 0.18 1.67 -4.43
N VAL A 126 1.24 0.85 -4.48
CA VAL A 126 1.96 0.49 -5.71
C VAL A 126 1.02 -0.20 -6.71
N LEU A 127 0.23 -1.17 -6.24
CA LEU A 127 -0.76 -1.87 -7.05
C LEU A 127 -1.83 -0.92 -7.58
N TRP A 128 -2.35 -0.02 -6.73
CA TRP A 128 -3.27 1.02 -7.16
C TRP A 128 -2.65 1.95 -8.21
N TYR A 129 -1.43 2.42 -7.98
CA TYR A 129 -0.74 3.33 -8.88
C TYR A 129 -0.56 2.74 -10.28
N LEU A 130 -0.16 1.47 -10.36
CA LEU A 130 0.12 0.80 -11.63
C LEU A 130 -1.15 0.30 -12.34
N TYR A 131 -2.12 -0.22 -11.59
CA TYR A 131 -3.16 -1.09 -12.16
C TYR A 131 -4.61 -0.64 -11.87
N ARG A 132 -4.83 0.53 -11.23
CA ARG A 132 -6.20 1.05 -10.95
C ARG A 132 -7.13 1.12 -12.15
N ASN A 133 -6.59 1.23 -13.36
CA ASN A 133 -7.36 1.34 -14.60
C ASN A 133 -7.75 -0.03 -15.19
N GLU A 134 -7.16 -1.12 -14.71
CA GLU A 134 -7.46 -2.47 -15.18
C GLU A 134 -8.73 -3.05 -14.55
N ASN A 135 -9.16 -2.49 -13.40
CA ASN A 135 -10.35 -2.94 -12.69
C ASN A 135 -11.07 -1.75 -12.03
N ALA A 136 -12.34 -1.56 -12.33
CA ALA A 136 -13.13 -0.45 -11.79
C ALA A 136 -13.14 -0.40 -10.25
N GLY A 137 -13.17 -1.57 -9.59
CA GLY A 137 -13.14 -1.67 -8.12
C GLY A 137 -11.81 -1.25 -7.49
N TRP A 138 -10.72 -1.22 -8.25
CA TRP A 138 -9.42 -0.76 -7.76
C TRP A 138 -9.32 0.77 -7.74
N ARG A 139 -9.97 1.46 -8.68
CA ARG A 139 -9.97 2.93 -8.73
C ARG A 139 -10.55 3.54 -7.45
N ASP A 140 -11.53 2.89 -6.86
CA ASP A 140 -12.24 3.37 -5.68
C ASP A 140 -11.66 2.85 -4.36
N PHE A 141 -10.50 2.17 -4.40
CA PHE A 141 -9.77 1.68 -3.22
C PHE A 141 -9.49 2.80 -2.21
N ARG A 142 -9.65 2.49 -0.92
CA ARG A 142 -9.31 3.36 0.20
C ARG A 142 -8.54 2.58 1.24
N PHE A 143 -7.54 3.22 1.84
CA PHE A 143 -6.85 2.63 2.97
C PHE A 143 -7.73 2.63 4.20
N THR A 144 -7.61 1.55 4.97
CA THR A 144 -8.23 1.38 6.27
C THR A 144 -7.18 0.94 7.28
N ALA A 145 -7.46 1.15 8.57
CA ALA A 145 -6.59 0.71 9.64
C ALA A 145 -6.57 -0.83 9.71
N LYS A 146 -5.38 -1.40 9.54
CA LYS A 146 -5.09 -2.82 9.52
C LYS A 146 -3.81 -3.04 10.32
N ASN A 147 -3.82 -4.05 11.17
CA ASN A 147 -2.75 -4.27 12.14
C ASN A 147 -2.56 -5.76 12.45
N SER A 148 -3.04 -6.64 11.58
CA SER A 148 -2.89 -8.07 11.70
C SER A 148 -2.34 -8.62 10.38
N VAL A 149 -1.24 -9.35 10.44
CA VAL A 149 -0.72 -10.09 9.30
C VAL A 149 -1.43 -11.43 9.24
N GLU A 150 -2.18 -11.64 8.18
CA GLU A 150 -2.90 -12.87 7.88
C GLU A 150 -2.07 -13.79 6.97
N HIS A 151 -2.11 -15.08 7.24
CA HIS A 151 -1.56 -16.11 6.36
C HIS A 151 -2.66 -16.60 5.42
N ILE A 152 -2.45 -16.50 4.11
CA ILE A 152 -3.42 -16.92 3.11
C ILE A 152 -3.69 -18.43 3.23
N SER A 153 -2.63 -19.24 3.10
CA SER A 153 -2.65 -20.62 3.60
C SER A 153 -2.26 -20.60 5.08
N PRO A 154 -3.11 -21.11 5.99
CA PRO A 154 -2.95 -20.94 7.44
C PRO A 154 -1.74 -21.68 8.00
N GLN A 155 -1.23 -21.21 9.15
CA GLN A 155 -0.11 -21.88 9.84
C GLN A 155 -0.49 -23.25 10.40
N ASN A 156 -1.72 -23.36 10.92
CA ASN A 156 -2.27 -24.58 11.53
C ASN A 156 -3.49 -25.04 10.69
N PRO A 157 -3.27 -25.61 9.51
CA PRO A 157 -4.36 -26.01 8.62
C PRO A 157 -5.23 -27.10 9.24
N VAL A 158 -6.51 -27.10 8.88
CA VAL A 158 -7.42 -28.21 9.21
C VAL A 158 -6.99 -29.47 8.44
N LYS A 159 -7.33 -30.66 8.97
CA LYS A 159 -6.86 -31.94 8.40
C LYS A 159 -7.23 -32.12 6.93
N GLN A 160 -8.37 -31.57 6.50
CA GLN A 160 -8.92 -31.69 5.14
C GLN A 160 -8.41 -30.62 4.15
N ASP A 161 -7.46 -29.77 4.55
CA ASP A 161 -6.87 -28.78 3.65
C ASP A 161 -5.73 -29.42 2.85
N ASP A 162 -5.95 -29.68 1.56
CA ASP A 162 -4.95 -30.32 0.67
C ASP A 162 -4.06 -29.28 -0.05
N ASP A 163 -4.48 -28.01 -0.13
CA ASP A 163 -3.78 -26.91 -0.82
C ASP A 163 -2.94 -26.08 0.16
N ARG A 164 -1.84 -26.67 0.63
CA ARG A 164 -0.99 -26.08 1.67
C ARG A 164 0.23 -25.36 1.13
N VAL A 165 0.61 -24.31 1.84
CA VAL A 165 1.90 -23.63 1.68
C VAL A 165 2.81 -24.00 2.84
N GLU A 166 3.94 -24.63 2.53
CA GLU A 166 4.91 -25.08 3.53
C GLU A 166 6.18 -24.23 3.49
N LYS A 167 6.84 -24.18 2.33
CA LYS A 167 8.13 -23.48 2.15
C LYS A 167 7.97 -21.97 2.14
N MET A 168 6.89 -21.46 1.56
CA MET A 168 6.60 -20.04 1.43
C MET A 168 5.74 -19.51 2.59
N ARG A 169 5.52 -20.31 3.64
CA ARG A 169 4.52 -20.06 4.68
C ARG A 169 4.66 -18.68 5.32
N HIS A 170 5.88 -18.29 5.67
CA HIS A 170 6.21 -17.04 6.36
C HIS A 170 6.75 -15.95 5.43
N ARG A 171 6.61 -16.14 4.11
CA ARG A 171 7.14 -15.25 3.08
C ARG A 171 6.06 -14.34 2.53
N PHE A 172 6.45 -13.17 2.03
CA PHE A 172 5.54 -12.08 1.68
C PHE A 172 4.49 -12.46 0.61
N GLY A 173 4.78 -13.49 -0.19
CA GLY A 173 3.84 -14.09 -1.13
C GLY A 173 2.58 -14.65 -0.49
N ASN A 174 2.70 -15.32 0.67
CA ASN A 174 1.60 -15.99 1.38
C ASN A 174 0.95 -15.11 2.47
N LEU A 175 1.36 -13.86 2.61
CA LEU A 175 0.93 -12.99 3.71
C LEU A 175 0.10 -11.82 3.18
N ALA A 176 -0.85 -11.33 3.96
CA ALA A 176 -1.56 -10.08 3.69
C ALA A 176 -1.79 -9.31 4.98
N LEU A 177 -1.94 -7.98 4.89
CA LEU A 177 -2.33 -7.17 6.03
C LEU A 177 -3.84 -6.99 6.04
N VAL A 178 -4.48 -7.28 7.18
CA VAL A 178 -5.92 -7.24 7.38
C VAL A 178 -6.29 -6.60 8.72
N SER A 179 -7.59 -6.35 8.93
CA SER A 179 -8.12 -5.98 10.24
C SER A 179 -8.08 -7.17 11.21
N ARG A 180 -8.05 -6.90 12.52
CA ARG A 180 -8.11 -7.99 13.53
C ARG A 180 -9.39 -8.81 13.43
N SER A 181 -10.52 -8.16 13.12
CA SER A 181 -11.79 -8.84 12.96
C SER A 181 -11.76 -9.83 11.81
N LEU A 182 -11.24 -9.42 10.64
CA LEU A 182 -11.12 -10.31 9.48
C LEU A 182 -10.14 -11.46 9.76
N ASN A 183 -9.01 -11.16 10.41
CA ASN A 183 -8.06 -12.20 10.81
C ASN A 183 -8.68 -13.24 11.76
N SER A 184 -9.47 -12.76 12.74
CA SER A 184 -10.17 -13.63 13.67
C SER A 184 -11.28 -14.45 13.00
N GLU A 185 -11.95 -13.88 12.00
CA GLU A 185 -12.99 -14.57 11.23
C GLU A 185 -12.38 -15.67 10.35
N TYR A 186 -11.22 -15.38 9.74
CA TYR A 186 -10.50 -16.31 8.89
C TYR A 186 -9.85 -17.45 9.66
N GLY A 187 -9.18 -17.17 10.78
CA GLY A 187 -8.52 -18.18 11.60
C GLY A 187 -7.73 -19.21 10.77
N ASN A 188 -8.07 -20.49 10.94
CA ASN A 188 -7.44 -21.62 10.24
C ASN A 188 -8.23 -22.12 9.02
N LEU A 189 -9.13 -21.31 8.47
CA LEU A 189 -9.90 -21.70 7.29
C LEU A 189 -8.97 -22.01 6.10
N PRO A 190 -9.34 -22.97 5.24
CA PRO A 190 -8.59 -23.26 4.02
C PRO A 190 -8.72 -22.12 3.00
N PHE A 191 -7.82 -22.11 2.01
CA PHE A 191 -7.73 -21.07 0.99
C PHE A 191 -9.05 -20.83 0.25
N ASN A 192 -9.71 -21.92 -0.19
CA ASN A 192 -10.97 -21.86 -0.93
C ASN A 192 -12.10 -21.17 -0.14
N GLU A 193 -12.19 -21.41 1.17
CA GLU A 193 -13.18 -20.76 2.03
C GLU A 193 -12.87 -19.27 2.23
N LYS A 194 -11.61 -18.92 2.52
CA LYS A 194 -11.18 -17.52 2.65
C LYS A 194 -11.42 -16.75 1.34
N ARG A 195 -11.11 -17.39 0.21
CA ARG A 195 -11.37 -16.87 -1.14
C ARG A 195 -12.84 -16.56 -1.36
N GLN A 196 -13.72 -17.52 -1.08
CA GLN A 196 -15.16 -17.32 -1.28
C GLN A 196 -15.70 -16.17 -0.41
N ARG A 197 -15.26 -16.08 0.85
CA ARG A 197 -15.61 -14.98 1.76
C ARG A 197 -15.12 -13.63 1.22
N PHE A 198 -13.87 -13.56 0.76
CA PHE A 198 -13.32 -12.36 0.16
C PHE A 198 -14.17 -11.89 -1.03
N ILE A 199 -14.45 -12.78 -1.98
CA ILE A 199 -15.27 -12.47 -3.16
C ILE A 199 -16.66 -11.97 -2.76
N ASN A 200 -17.29 -12.61 -1.76
CA ASN A 200 -18.62 -12.21 -1.29
C ASN A 200 -18.64 -10.83 -0.65
N ASN A 201 -17.60 -10.48 0.11
CA ASN A 201 -17.50 -9.21 0.84
C ASN A 201 -17.01 -8.05 -0.03
N ASN A 202 -16.33 -8.33 -1.15
CA ASN A 202 -15.64 -7.33 -1.98
C ASN A 202 -16.30 -7.11 -3.35
N LYS A 203 -17.64 -7.21 -3.42
CA LYS A 203 -18.40 -7.09 -4.69
C LYS A 203 -18.38 -5.69 -5.29
N SER A 204 -18.35 -4.65 -4.46
CA SER A 204 -18.39 -3.25 -4.88
C SER A 204 -17.03 -2.58 -4.76
N THR A 205 -16.45 -2.60 -3.56
CA THR A 205 -15.15 -2.01 -3.25
C THR A 205 -14.23 -3.09 -2.72
N VAL A 206 -12.98 -3.08 -3.18
CA VAL A 206 -11.96 -4.02 -2.74
C VAL A 206 -11.28 -3.50 -1.47
N ASP A 207 -11.23 -4.32 -0.43
CA ASP A 207 -10.62 -4.04 0.87
C ASP A 207 -9.10 -4.28 0.85
N SER A 208 -8.60 -5.12 -0.04
CA SER A 208 -7.16 -5.37 -0.27
C SER A 208 -6.90 -5.70 -1.73
N LEU A 209 -6.11 -4.86 -2.40
CA LEU A 209 -5.70 -5.09 -3.78
C LEU A 209 -4.78 -6.30 -3.86
N LYS A 210 -3.86 -6.46 -2.91
CA LYS A 210 -3.00 -7.66 -2.81
C LYS A 210 -3.84 -8.94 -2.73
N MET A 211 -4.79 -9.03 -1.80
CA MET A 211 -5.66 -10.21 -1.69
C MET A 211 -6.53 -10.40 -2.94
N SER A 212 -6.94 -9.32 -3.61
CA SER A 212 -7.69 -9.42 -4.88
C SER A 212 -6.85 -9.95 -6.05
N VAL A 213 -5.52 -9.91 -5.98
CA VAL A 213 -4.63 -10.60 -6.91
C VAL A 213 -4.54 -12.08 -6.54
N ILE A 214 -4.27 -12.37 -5.26
CA ILE A 214 -4.18 -13.73 -4.72
C ILE A 214 -5.44 -14.56 -5.03
N TYR A 215 -6.61 -14.02 -4.75
CA TYR A 215 -7.88 -14.74 -4.88
C TYR A 215 -8.41 -14.84 -6.32
N ARG A 216 -7.64 -14.38 -7.32
CA ARG A 216 -7.88 -14.75 -8.73
C ARG A 216 -7.54 -16.22 -8.99
N HIS A 217 -6.63 -16.78 -8.19
CA HIS A 217 -6.28 -18.20 -8.24
C HIS A 217 -7.39 -19.04 -7.58
N GLU A 218 -7.61 -20.25 -8.09
CA GLU A 218 -8.55 -21.21 -7.51
C GLU A 218 -7.93 -22.05 -6.40
N THR A 219 -6.62 -22.27 -6.46
CA THR A 219 -5.81 -22.98 -5.47
C THR A 219 -4.64 -22.12 -5.03
N TRP A 220 -3.99 -22.50 -3.92
CA TRP A 220 -2.86 -21.74 -3.38
C TRP A 220 -1.79 -22.66 -2.82
N SER A 221 -0.64 -22.68 -3.48
CA SER A 221 0.48 -23.58 -3.18
C SER A 221 1.78 -22.79 -3.01
N ASP A 222 2.85 -23.46 -2.61
CA ASP A 222 4.19 -22.86 -2.56
C ASP A 222 4.59 -22.22 -3.89
N THR A 223 4.25 -22.84 -5.02
CA THR A 223 4.51 -22.28 -6.35
C THR A 223 3.79 -20.95 -6.56
N PHE A 224 2.48 -20.90 -6.30
CA PHE A 224 1.70 -19.67 -6.48
C PHE A 224 2.11 -18.58 -5.48
N ALA A 225 2.43 -18.94 -4.24
CA ALA A 225 2.96 -18.01 -3.26
C ALA A 225 4.30 -17.41 -3.72
N GLN A 226 5.20 -18.21 -4.30
CA GLN A 226 6.49 -17.74 -4.82
C GLN A 226 6.33 -16.86 -6.07
N GLU A 227 5.47 -17.26 -7.01
CA GLU A 227 5.14 -16.46 -8.19
C GLU A 227 4.54 -15.10 -7.78
N HIS A 228 3.62 -15.12 -6.82
CA HIS A 228 3.01 -13.90 -6.29
C HIS A 228 4.05 -13.00 -5.61
N GLU A 229 4.94 -13.53 -4.77
CA GLU A 229 6.04 -12.75 -4.18
C GLU A 229 6.89 -12.05 -5.26
N ASN A 230 7.31 -12.80 -6.28
CA ASN A 230 8.10 -12.26 -7.39
C ASN A 230 7.32 -11.17 -8.16
N ALA A 231 6.02 -11.37 -8.39
CA ALA A 231 5.17 -10.37 -9.02
C ALA A 231 5.05 -9.08 -8.19
N MET A 232 5.02 -9.18 -6.85
CA MET A 232 5.00 -8.01 -5.97
C MET A 232 6.32 -7.25 -6.02
N ILE A 233 7.46 -7.95 -5.99
CA ILE A 233 8.79 -7.33 -6.15
C ILE A 233 8.88 -6.60 -7.50
N LEU A 234 8.44 -7.25 -8.58
CA LEU A 234 8.41 -6.64 -9.91
C LEU A 234 7.49 -5.40 -9.97
N ALA A 235 6.38 -5.39 -9.25
CA ALA A 235 5.51 -4.21 -9.16
C ALA A 235 6.23 -3.05 -8.44
N PHE A 236 6.98 -3.34 -7.38
CA PHE A 236 7.85 -2.34 -6.74
C PHE A 236 8.92 -1.81 -7.68
N ASP A 237 9.58 -2.67 -8.47
CA ASP A 237 10.59 -2.24 -9.46
C ASP A 237 9.99 -1.30 -10.50
N LYS A 238 8.82 -1.66 -11.06
CA LYS A 238 8.09 -0.83 -12.03
C LYS A 238 7.70 0.52 -11.42
N TYR A 239 7.23 0.51 -10.18
CA TYR A 239 6.91 1.75 -9.47
C TYR A 239 8.15 2.61 -9.21
N ALA A 240 9.26 2.02 -8.77
CA ALA A 240 10.52 2.71 -8.53
C ALA A 240 11.06 3.36 -9.82
N ALA A 241 11.00 2.64 -10.95
CA ALA A 241 11.39 3.17 -12.26
C ALA A 241 10.54 4.37 -12.71
N SER A 242 9.29 4.48 -12.24
CA SER A 242 8.40 5.60 -12.54
C SER A 242 8.63 6.85 -11.67
N LEU A 243 9.54 6.80 -10.69
CA LEU A 243 9.87 7.94 -9.85
C LEU A 243 10.71 8.96 -10.62
N LYS A 244 10.20 10.18 -10.74
CA LYS A 244 10.93 11.27 -11.38
C LYS A 244 12.22 11.59 -10.62
N SER A 245 13.29 11.88 -11.34
CA SER A 245 14.43 12.60 -10.79
C SER A 245 14.01 14.05 -10.64
N GLY A 246 14.04 14.59 -9.42
CA GLY A 246 13.80 16.01 -9.18
C GLY A 246 14.86 16.87 -9.88
N GLY A 247 14.66 17.15 -11.16
CA GLY A 247 15.31 18.23 -11.86
C GLY A 247 14.55 19.50 -11.50
N VAL A 248 15.19 20.38 -10.75
CA VAL A 248 14.79 21.78 -10.70
C VAL A 248 15.03 22.31 -12.12
N THR A 249 13.98 22.41 -12.92
CA THR A 249 13.92 23.37 -14.03
C THR A 249 13.46 24.70 -13.48
#